data_AF-A0A353R242-F1
#
_entry.id   AF-A0A353R242-F1
#
_cell.length_a   1.000
_cell.length_b   1.000
_cell.length_c   1.000
_cell.angle_alpha   90.00
_cell.angle_beta   90.00
_cell.angle_gamma   90.00
#
_symmetry.space_group_name_H-M   'P 1'
#
loop_
_entity.id
_entity.type
_entity.pdbx_description
1 polymer ?
#
loop_
_entity_poly.entity_id
_entity_poly.type
_entity_poly.pdbx_seq_one_letter_code
_entity_poly.pdbx_strand_id
1 'polypeptide(L)'
;MAKSDHSLPDDDAALFREAVADVVPLTHTFSAVTLPPIPARAHRHQAGEAAVLHESLYGPIDPDLETGEELRYLRAGVQSQLLRRLRRGRYAIQAGIDLHGLTQAQAHESLNQFLCECRTQQIHCVRIVHGKGLRSPQGR
;
A
#
# COMPACT_ATOMS: atom_id res chain seq x y z
N MET A 1 -40.00 19.11 15.64
CA MET A 1 -40.44 19.42 14.27
C MET A 1 -40.80 18.12 13.56
N ALA A 2 -42.07 17.95 13.20
CA ALA A 2 -42.55 16.80 12.43
C ALA A 2 -42.04 16.89 10.99
N LYS A 3 -41.52 15.79 10.45
CA LYS A 3 -41.27 15.64 9.01
C LYS A 3 -42.63 15.45 8.34
N SER A 4 -43.03 16.39 7.51
CA SER A 4 -44.20 16.28 6.65
C SER A 4 -43.90 15.26 5.55
N ASP A 5 -44.54 14.09 5.63
CA ASP A 5 -44.64 13.14 4.52
C ASP A 5 -45.34 13.86 3.36
N HIS A 6 -44.62 14.15 2.28
CA HIS A 6 -45.22 14.60 1.03
C HIS A 6 -45.75 13.36 0.30
N SER A 7 -46.95 12.91 0.68
CA SER A 7 -47.74 12.05 -0.20
C SER A 7 -48.15 12.90 -1.40
N LEU A 8 -47.48 12.71 -2.53
CA LEU A 8 -47.86 13.35 -3.79
C LEU A 8 -49.36 13.07 -4.03
N PRO A 9 -50.20 14.08 -4.28
CA PRO A 9 -51.56 13.88 -4.75
C PRO A 9 -51.51 12.95 -5.97
N ASP A 10 -52.43 12.00 -6.07
CA ASP A 10 -52.49 11.02 -7.18
C ASP A 10 -52.50 11.72 -8.56
N ASP A 11 -52.95 12.97 -8.57
CA ASP A 11 -52.97 13.91 -9.70
C ASP A 11 -51.56 14.30 -10.20
N ASP A 12 -50.60 14.55 -9.31
CA ASP A 12 -49.22 14.89 -9.69
C ASP A 12 -48.52 13.68 -10.32
N ALA A 13 -48.78 12.49 -9.79
CA ALA A 13 -48.26 11.25 -10.34
C ALA A 13 -48.88 10.93 -11.71
N ALA A 14 -50.16 11.25 -11.91
CA ALA A 14 -50.83 11.12 -13.20
C ALA A 14 -50.27 12.10 -14.23
N LEU A 15 -50.09 13.37 -13.86
CA LEU A 15 -49.52 14.42 -14.71
C LEU A 15 -48.08 14.06 -15.14
N PHE A 16 -47.29 13.52 -14.22
CA PHE A 16 -45.94 13.06 -14.52
C PHE A 16 -45.93 11.90 -15.53
N ARG A 17 -46.82 10.91 -15.35
CA ARG A 17 -46.95 9.76 -16.27
C ARG A 17 -47.34 10.20 -17.68
N GLU A 18 -48.21 11.19 -17.79
CA GLU A 18 -48.59 11.77 -19.08
C GLU A 18 -47.41 12.51 -19.73
N ALA A 19 -46.67 13.32 -18.96
CA ALA A 19 -45.52 14.07 -19.47
C ALA A 19 -44.37 13.19 -19.97
N VAL A 20 -44.23 11.97 -19.45
CA VAL A 20 -43.18 11.01 -19.87
C VAL A 20 -43.70 9.90 -20.78
N ALA A 21 -44.96 9.96 -21.24
CA ALA A 21 -45.58 8.87 -22.00
C ALA A 21 -44.83 8.53 -23.32
N ASP A 22 -44.19 9.53 -23.93
CA ASP A 22 -43.52 9.39 -25.23
C ASP A 22 -42.01 9.04 -25.14
N VAL A 23 -41.49 8.72 -23.95
CA VAL A 23 -40.06 8.43 -23.80
C VAL A 23 -39.72 7.03 -24.29
N VAL A 24 -38.70 6.94 -25.14
CA VAL A 24 -38.13 5.66 -25.59
C VAL A 24 -37.03 5.24 -24.61
N PRO A 25 -37.14 4.07 -23.95
CA PRO A 25 -36.10 3.58 -23.05
C PRO A 25 -34.78 3.39 -23.79
N LEU A 26 -33.70 3.95 -23.26
CA LEU A 26 -32.36 3.72 -23.80
C LEU A 26 -31.93 2.29 -23.48
N THR A 27 -31.80 1.46 -24.50
CA THR A 27 -31.20 0.13 -24.37
C THR A 27 -29.69 0.29 -24.27
N HIS A 28 -29.16 0.20 -23.05
CA HIS A 28 -27.71 0.07 -22.87
C HIS A 28 -27.25 -1.29 -23.38
N THR A 29 -26.86 -1.31 -24.65
CA THR A 29 -26.00 -2.37 -25.19
C THR A 29 -24.59 -2.09 -24.70
N PHE A 30 -24.20 -2.75 -23.61
CA PHE A 30 -22.78 -2.86 -23.28
C PHE A 30 -22.13 -3.67 -24.40
N SER A 31 -21.55 -2.98 -25.37
CA SER A 31 -20.62 -3.60 -26.29
C SER A 31 -19.42 -4.04 -25.46
N ALA A 32 -19.21 -5.36 -25.32
CA ALA A 32 -18.05 -5.88 -24.63
C ALA A 32 -16.81 -5.37 -25.37
N VAL A 33 -16.14 -4.38 -24.78
CA VAL A 33 -14.85 -3.91 -25.27
C VAL A 33 -13.87 -5.04 -25.04
N THR A 34 -13.52 -5.76 -26.10
CA THR A 34 -12.42 -6.72 -26.06
C THR A 34 -11.14 -5.93 -25.81
N LEU A 35 -10.68 -5.92 -24.55
CA LEU A 35 -9.40 -5.31 -24.21
C LEU A 35 -8.30 -6.10 -24.95
N PRO A 36 -7.36 -5.41 -25.62
CA PRO A 36 -6.23 -6.09 -26.25
C PRO A 36 -5.44 -6.86 -25.19
N PRO A 37 -4.84 -8.01 -25.55
CA PRO A 37 -4.03 -8.78 -24.61
C PRO A 37 -2.90 -7.90 -24.09
N ILE A 38 -2.74 -7.89 -22.77
CA ILE A 38 -1.71 -7.10 -22.10
C ILE A 38 -0.35 -7.47 -22.72
N PRO A 39 0.41 -6.50 -23.25
CA PRO A 39 1.63 -6.80 -23.99
C PRO A 39 2.65 -7.49 -23.10
N ALA A 40 3.39 -8.47 -23.65
CA ALA A 40 4.42 -9.24 -22.95
C ALA A 40 5.49 -8.39 -22.22
N ARG A 41 5.62 -7.11 -22.59
CA ARG A 41 6.48 -6.13 -21.92
C ARG A 41 6.07 -5.87 -20.46
N ALA A 42 4.79 -5.96 -20.13
CA ALA A 42 4.30 -5.82 -18.76
C ALA A 42 4.78 -6.96 -17.86
N HIS A 43 4.76 -8.20 -18.36
CA HIS A 43 5.26 -9.37 -17.61
C HIS A 43 6.79 -9.34 -17.42
N ARG A 44 7.54 -8.87 -18.43
CA ARG A 44 9.00 -8.64 -18.28
C ARG A 44 9.32 -7.58 -17.24
N HIS A 45 8.50 -6.52 -17.13
CA HIS A 45 8.66 -5.50 -16.10
C HIS A 45 8.43 -6.09 -14.71
N GLN A 46 7.36 -6.87 -14.53
CA GLN A 46 7.06 -7.54 -13.26
C GLN A 46 8.13 -8.54 -12.83
N ALA A 47 8.64 -9.37 -13.75
CA ALA A 47 9.71 -10.31 -13.47
C ALA A 47 11.04 -9.59 -13.14
N GLY A 48 11.34 -8.50 -13.85
CA GLY A 48 12.50 -7.66 -13.56
C GLY A 48 12.42 -7.02 -12.17
N GLU A 49 11.27 -6.45 -11.81
CA GLU A 49 11.03 -5.87 -10.48
C GLU A 49 11.13 -6.91 -9.37
N ALA A 50 10.60 -8.12 -9.58
CA ALA A 50 10.71 -9.22 -8.62
C ALA A 50 12.16 -9.67 -8.43
N ALA A 51 12.95 -9.75 -9.51
CA ALA A 51 14.37 -10.10 -9.44
C ALA A 51 15.19 -9.03 -8.71
N VAL A 52 14.95 -7.74 -9.01
CA VAL A 52 15.60 -6.61 -8.34
C VAL A 52 15.25 -6.56 -6.85
N LEU A 53 13.99 -6.84 -6.49
CA LEU A 53 13.57 -6.92 -5.11
C LEU A 53 14.26 -8.09 -4.39
N HIS A 54 14.33 -9.26 -5.02
CA HIS A 54 15.01 -10.43 -4.48
C HIS A 54 16.51 -10.15 -4.28
N GLU A 55 17.17 -9.52 -5.23
CA GLU A 55 18.57 -9.10 -5.10
C GLU A 55 18.76 -8.05 -4.00
N SER A 56 17.84 -7.10 -3.84
CA SER A 56 17.91 -6.15 -2.72
C SER A 56 17.71 -6.80 -1.35
N LEU A 57 16.96 -7.90 -1.26
CA LEU A 57 16.67 -8.60 0.00
C LEU A 57 17.76 -9.60 0.39
N TYR A 58 18.33 -10.29 -0.59
CA TYR A 58 19.25 -11.43 -0.37
C TYR A 58 20.62 -11.25 -1.00
N GLY A 59 20.84 -10.18 -1.76
CA GLY A 59 22.11 -9.86 -2.39
C GLY A 59 23.14 -9.33 -1.40
N PRO A 60 24.40 -9.21 -1.86
CA PRO A 60 25.48 -8.63 -1.05
C PRO A 60 25.13 -7.20 -0.67
N ILE A 61 25.29 -6.87 0.62
CA ILE A 61 25.09 -5.50 1.12
C ILE A 61 26.23 -4.64 0.57
N ASP A 62 25.88 -3.53 -0.08
CA ASP A 62 26.85 -2.54 -0.55
C ASP A 62 27.56 -1.91 0.67
N PRO A 63 28.89 -2.04 0.81
CA PRO A 63 29.62 -1.47 1.95
C PRO A 63 29.52 0.06 2.00
N ASP A 64 29.23 0.75 0.90
CA ASP A 64 29.08 2.21 0.91
C ASP A 64 27.78 2.68 1.59
N LEU A 65 26.75 1.82 1.72
CA LEU A 65 25.56 2.07 2.55
C LEU A 65 25.89 2.21 4.05
N GLU A 66 27.07 1.75 4.48
CA GLU A 66 27.55 1.88 5.87
C GLU A 66 28.05 3.31 6.22
N THR A 67 28.17 4.19 5.23
CA THR A 67 28.81 5.51 5.38
C THR A 67 27.87 6.57 5.97
N GLY A 68 27.29 6.31 7.15
CA GLY A 68 26.65 7.35 7.98
C GLY A 68 25.48 8.14 7.37
N GLU A 69 25.05 7.81 6.15
CA GLU A 69 23.91 8.41 5.49
C GLU A 69 22.61 7.86 6.09
N GLU A 70 21.66 8.75 6.37
CA GLU A 70 20.35 8.36 6.91
C GLU A 70 19.63 7.51 5.86
N LEU A 71 19.48 6.20 6.13
CA LEU A 71 18.72 5.29 5.28
C LEU A 71 17.28 5.82 5.13
N ARG A 72 16.94 6.26 3.92
CA ARG A 72 15.63 6.83 3.59
C ARG A 72 15.07 6.10 2.40
N TYR A 73 13.90 5.51 2.58
CA TYR A 73 13.17 4.86 1.51
C TYR A 73 11.73 5.37 1.47
N LEU A 74 11.26 5.66 0.25
CA LEU A 74 9.87 6.02 -0.02
C LEU A 74 9.44 5.31 -1.31
N ARG A 75 8.38 4.50 -1.22
CA ARG A 75 7.81 3.84 -2.40
C ARG A 75 7.32 4.90 -3.40
N ALA A 76 7.57 4.67 -4.69
CA ALA A 76 7.05 5.52 -5.76
C ALA A 76 5.53 5.70 -5.65
N GLY A 77 5.04 6.92 -5.90
CA GLY A 77 3.62 7.28 -5.74
C GLY A 77 3.20 7.64 -4.31
N VAL A 78 4.07 7.46 -3.30
CA VAL A 78 3.79 7.95 -1.93
C VAL A 78 4.25 9.40 -1.79
N GLN A 79 3.46 10.22 -1.10
CA GLN A 79 3.77 11.63 -0.87
C GLN A 79 5.00 11.81 0.02
N SER A 80 5.95 12.65 -0.40
CA SER A 80 7.17 12.98 0.36
C SER A 80 6.90 13.57 1.75
N GLN A 81 5.73 14.19 1.94
CA GLN A 81 5.28 14.69 3.24
C GLN A 81 5.17 13.59 4.31
N LEU A 82 4.94 12.34 3.91
CA LEU A 82 4.87 11.20 4.82
C LEU A 82 6.20 10.98 5.56
N LEU A 83 7.34 10.94 4.85
CA LEU A 83 8.67 10.84 5.46
C LEU A 83 8.96 12.02 6.41
N ARG A 84 8.59 13.24 6.00
CA ARG A 84 8.77 14.44 6.84
C ARG A 84 7.97 14.35 8.14
N ARG A 85 6.76 13.80 8.08
CA ARG A 85 5.91 13.59 9.26
C ARG A 85 6.44 12.48 10.16
N LEU A 86 6.90 11.37 9.60
CA LEU A 86 7.56 10.28 10.34
C LEU A 86 8.78 10.80 11.12
N ARG A 87 9.70 11.51 10.45
CA ARG A 87 10.92 12.08 11.09
C ARG A 87 10.62 13.07 12.22
N ARG A 88 9.48 13.78 12.14
CA ARG A 88 9.02 14.73 13.17
C ARG A 88 8.22 14.06 14.29
N GLY A 89 8.11 12.73 14.30
CA GLY A 89 7.32 12.01 15.31
C GLY A 89 5.82 12.27 15.22
N ARG A 90 5.30 12.67 14.05
CA ARG A 90 3.86 12.94 13.85
C ARG A 90 3.03 11.67 13.70
N TYR A 91 3.67 10.51 13.70
CA TYR A 91 3.03 9.20 13.80
C TYR A 91 3.51 8.56 15.10
N ALA A 92 2.57 8.11 15.93
CA ALA A 92 2.88 7.40 17.14
C ALA A 92 3.43 6.01 16.79
N ILE A 93 4.54 5.63 17.41
CA ILE A 93 5.10 4.29 17.28
C ILE A 93 4.18 3.34 18.06
N GLN A 94 3.62 2.35 17.37
CA GLN A 94 2.65 1.42 17.94
C GLN A 94 3.30 0.09 18.36
N ALA A 95 4.40 -0.29 17.72
CA ALA A 95 5.18 -1.47 18.06
C ALA A 95 6.65 -1.27 17.71
N GLY A 96 7.52 -2.13 18.25
CA GLY A 96 8.90 -2.17 17.84
C GLY A 96 9.56 -3.51 18.09
N ILE A 97 10.64 -3.73 17.34
CA ILE A 97 11.49 -4.91 17.44
C ILE A 97 12.94 -4.46 17.61
N ASP A 98 13.69 -5.21 18.41
CA ASP A 98 15.12 -5.04 18.57
C ASP A 98 15.85 -6.22 17.96
N LEU A 99 16.76 -5.92 17.04
CA LEU A 99 17.54 -6.85 16.24
C LEU A 99 19.03 -6.78 16.61
N HIS A 100 19.40 -6.08 17.69
CA HIS A 100 20.81 -6.02 18.10
C HIS A 100 21.35 -7.42 18.38
N GLY A 101 22.58 -7.69 17.90
CA GLY A 101 23.27 -8.95 18.15
C GLY A 101 22.71 -10.16 17.39
N LEU A 102 21.63 -10.03 16.61
CA LEU A 102 21.17 -11.10 15.73
C LEU A 102 22.07 -11.21 14.50
N THR A 103 22.29 -12.45 14.05
CA THR A 103 22.87 -12.67 12.72
C THR A 103 21.91 -12.19 11.64
N GLN A 104 22.40 -11.95 10.42
CA GLN A 104 21.54 -11.52 9.30
C GLN A 104 20.35 -12.45 9.08
N ALA A 105 20.57 -13.78 9.14
CA ALA A 105 19.51 -14.77 8.97
C ALA A 105 18.46 -14.68 10.08
N GLN A 106 18.88 -14.60 11.34
CA GLN A 106 17.97 -14.46 12.49
C GLN A 106 17.21 -13.13 12.46
N ALA A 107 17.89 -12.03 12.12
CA ALA A 107 17.28 -10.71 12.01
C ALA A 107 16.23 -10.70 10.89
N HIS A 108 16.51 -11.35 9.76
CA HIS A 108 15.59 -11.46 8.64
C HIS A 108 14.34 -12.27 9.00
N GLU A 109 14.49 -13.42 9.67
CA GLU A 109 13.37 -14.23 10.14
C GLU A 109 12.51 -13.45 11.16
N SER A 110 13.14 -12.87 12.17
CA SER A 110 12.47 -12.11 13.23
C SER A 110 11.73 -10.88 12.68
N LEU A 111 12.36 -10.15 11.74
CA LEU A 111 11.75 -8.98 11.11
C LEU A 111 10.55 -9.36 10.24
N ASN A 112 10.64 -10.45 9.47
CA ASN A 112 9.51 -10.91 8.65
C ASN A 112 8.30 -11.30 9.51
N GLN A 113 8.54 -12.05 10.59
CA GLN A 113 7.47 -12.41 11.53
C GLN A 113 6.83 -11.15 12.12
N PHE A 114 7.64 -10.22 12.63
CA PHE A 114 7.18 -8.97 13.22
C PHE A 114 6.32 -8.13 12.25
N LEU A 115 6.75 -7.99 10.99
CA LEU A 115 6.00 -7.23 9.99
C LEU A 115 4.68 -7.91 9.60
N CYS A 116 4.64 -9.25 9.53
CA CYS A 116 3.42 -10.02 9.30
C CYS A 116 2.40 -9.85 10.45
N GLU A 117 2.87 -9.88 11.69
CA GLU A 117 2.03 -9.63 12.87
C GLU A 117 1.50 -8.19 12.87
N CYS A 118 2.36 -7.20 12.62
CA CYS A 118 1.96 -5.80 12.52
C CYS A 118 0.90 -5.59 11.43
N ARG A 119 1.06 -6.22 10.27
CA ARG A 119 0.07 -6.15 9.18
C ARG A 119 -1.27 -6.74 9.60
N THR A 120 -1.26 -7.86 10.30
CA THR A 120 -2.48 -8.54 10.79
C THR A 120 -3.21 -7.66 11.81
N GLN A 121 -2.45 -6.97 12.67
CA GLN A 121 -2.97 -6.07 13.71
C GLN A 121 -3.26 -4.63 13.22
N GLN A 122 -3.12 -4.36 11.91
CA GLN A 122 -3.28 -3.00 11.34
C GLN A 122 -2.38 -1.95 12.01
N ILE A 123 -1.16 -2.34 12.36
CA ILE A 123 -0.12 -1.45 12.87
C ILE A 123 0.59 -0.79 11.68
N HIS A 124 0.63 0.54 11.66
CA HIS A 124 1.11 1.33 10.52
C HIS A 124 2.42 2.08 10.80
N CYS A 125 2.80 2.26 12.07
CA CYS A 125 4.06 2.88 12.46
C CYS A 125 4.79 2.02 13.49
N VAL A 126 5.95 1.51 13.09
CA VAL A 126 6.81 0.65 13.91
C VAL A 126 8.22 1.21 14.00
N ARG A 127 8.95 0.79 15.04
CA ARG A 127 10.37 1.08 15.21
C ARG A 127 11.18 -0.20 15.13
N ILE A 128 12.19 -0.21 14.28
CA ILE A 128 13.16 -1.29 14.20
C ILE A 128 14.46 -0.76 14.80
N VAL A 129 14.91 -1.38 15.89
CA VAL A 129 16.22 -1.12 16.47
C VAL A 129 17.16 -2.17 15.90
N HIS A 130 17.93 -1.79 14.89
CA HIS A 130 19.08 -2.57 14.46
C HIS A 130 20.32 -1.92 15.08
N GLY A 131 21.41 -2.66 15.30
CA GLY A 131 22.62 -2.06 15.86
C GLY A 131 23.17 -0.92 14.99
N LYS A 132 24.07 -0.11 15.58
CA LYS A 132 25.03 0.65 14.76
C LYS A 132 25.81 -0.41 13.99
N GLY A 133 25.91 -0.33 12.66
CA GLY A 133 26.50 -1.35 11.75
C GLY A 133 27.94 -1.80 12.05
N LEU A 134 28.49 -1.46 13.21
CA LEU A 134 29.70 -2.00 13.78
C LEU A 134 29.47 -3.46 14.21
N ARG A 135 29.66 -4.35 13.24
CA ARG A 135 29.97 -5.78 13.36
C ARG A 135 28.80 -6.77 13.42
N SER A 136 28.60 -7.43 12.27
CA SER A 136 28.52 -8.89 12.23
C SER A 136 29.38 -9.48 11.09
N PRO A 137 30.73 -9.39 11.13
CA PRO A 137 31.56 -10.44 10.57
C PRO A 137 31.56 -11.61 11.57
N GLN A 138 31.68 -12.83 11.06
CA GLN A 138 31.57 -14.10 11.80
C GLN A 138 30.14 -14.58 12.06
N GLY A 139 29.54 -15.12 10.99
CA GLY A 139 28.95 -16.45 11.14
C GLY A 139 30.06 -17.42 11.57
N ARG A 140 29.86 -18.09 12.69
CA ARG A 140 30.66 -19.23 13.12
C ARG A 140 29.73 -20.42 13.27
#